data_AF-A0A9D6ZQD0-F1
#
_entry.id   AF-A0A9D6ZQD0-F1
#
_cell.length_a   1.000
_cell.length_b   1.000
_cell.length_c   1.000
_cell.angle_alpha   90.00
_cell.angle_beta   90.00
_cell.angle_gamma   90.00
#
_symmetry.space_group_name_H-M   'P 1'
#
loop_
_entity.id
_entity.type
_entity.pdbx_description
1 polymer ?
#
loop_
_entity_poly.entity_id
_entity_poly.type
_entity_poly.pdbx_seq_one_letter_code
_entity_poly.pdbx_strand_id
1 'polypeptide(L)'
;PIDIPNDASFTSLHAANKVALYGPVWIALTAIPHVLGMGNFLATVFTFKMFILLWYVLLCFLIWNASGKKTFALAFFALNPLVTLSTLVDGHNDVVMMALALTSFLYLKRRQFIVGLILLIASIFIKGATVFLVPIVIWRLFHPEMSWQRVWYWASVAMYAMFFLSPLREEIYAWYFIWPLTFLALIEKSTILQAASYGFSFGLMLRIVPFFYTRSWSGMTPLVKKIVTFVPPIISTLIYGKTTRR
;
A
#
# COMPACT_ATOMS: atom_id res chain seq x y z
N PRO A 1 -2.60 7.00 -22.35
CA PRO A 1 -1.83 8.21 -22.02
C PRO A 1 -1.82 9.13 -23.21
N ILE A 2 -1.94 10.44 -22.97
CA ILE A 2 -1.91 11.43 -24.06
C ILE A 2 -0.59 11.40 -24.84
N ASP A 3 0.46 10.86 -24.21
CA ASP A 3 1.82 10.77 -24.74
C ASP A 3 2.02 9.68 -25.82
N ILE A 4 1.05 8.79 -26.00
CA ILE A 4 1.09 7.73 -27.02
C ILE A 4 -0.16 7.90 -27.90
N PRO A 5 -0.07 8.58 -29.05
CA PRO A 5 -1.22 8.69 -29.94
C PRO A 5 -1.52 7.34 -30.61
N ASN A 6 -2.80 7.04 -30.84
CA ASN A 6 -3.31 5.92 -31.67
C ASN A 6 -3.08 4.48 -31.17
N ASP A 7 -2.83 4.25 -29.87
CA ASP A 7 -2.83 2.89 -29.33
C ASP A 7 -4.28 2.36 -29.17
N ALA A 8 -4.58 1.22 -29.77
CA ALA A 8 -5.90 0.58 -29.73
C ALA A 8 -6.37 0.27 -28.29
N SER A 9 -5.44 0.06 -27.35
CA SER A 9 -5.74 -0.23 -25.95
C SER A 9 -6.36 0.97 -25.21
N PHE A 10 -6.19 2.20 -25.69
CA PHE A 10 -6.75 3.40 -25.03
C PHE A 10 -8.27 3.49 -25.10
N THR A 11 -8.91 2.82 -26.06
CA THR A 11 -10.37 2.73 -26.14
C THR A 11 -11.00 2.08 -24.90
N SER A 12 -10.24 1.22 -24.21
CA SER A 12 -10.68 0.49 -23.01
C SER A 12 -10.24 1.17 -21.70
N LEU A 13 -9.56 2.32 -21.76
CA LEU A 13 -8.94 2.95 -20.60
C LEU A 13 -9.69 4.23 -20.17
N HIS A 14 -10.12 4.26 -18.91
CA HIS A 14 -10.87 5.37 -18.33
C HIS A 14 -10.04 6.67 -18.17
N ALA A 15 -8.71 6.54 -18.11
CA ALA A 15 -7.77 7.65 -17.88
C ALA A 15 -6.80 7.83 -19.05
N ALA A 16 -7.23 7.53 -20.28
CA ALA A 16 -6.39 7.64 -21.47
C ALA A 16 -5.84 9.06 -21.69
N ASN A 17 -6.54 10.08 -21.19
CA ASN A 17 -6.21 11.51 -21.29
C ASN A 17 -5.19 12.01 -20.26
N LYS A 18 -4.65 11.16 -19.38
CA LYS A 18 -3.63 11.56 -18.39
C LYS A 18 -2.22 11.15 -18.83
N VAL A 19 -1.24 11.97 -18.48
CA VAL A 19 0.19 11.61 -18.54
C VAL A 19 0.46 10.48 -17.55
N ALA A 20 1.45 9.64 -17.85
CA ALA A 20 1.85 8.56 -16.96
C ALA A 20 2.14 9.09 -15.54
N LEU A 21 1.36 8.59 -14.57
CA LEU A 21 1.32 9.11 -13.21
C LEU A 21 2.31 8.44 -12.25
N TYR A 22 3.22 7.63 -12.79
CA TYR A 22 4.09 6.73 -12.05
C TYR A 22 5.56 7.10 -12.26
N GLY A 23 6.39 6.77 -11.27
CA GLY A 23 7.81 7.06 -11.35
C GLY A 23 8.57 6.14 -12.33
N PRO A 24 9.81 6.49 -12.68
CA PRO A 24 10.58 5.83 -13.74
C PRO A 24 10.87 4.35 -13.43
N VAL A 25 11.03 3.96 -12.15
CA VAL A 25 11.28 2.56 -11.79
C VAL A 25 10.04 1.71 -12.04
N TRP A 26 8.83 2.24 -11.79
CA TRP A 26 7.62 1.51 -12.13
C TRP A 26 7.53 1.28 -13.64
N ILE A 27 7.74 2.34 -14.44
CA ILE A 27 7.70 2.25 -15.90
C ILE A 27 8.69 1.20 -16.40
N ALA A 28 9.93 1.22 -15.91
CA ALA A 28 10.94 0.23 -16.26
C ALA A 28 10.50 -1.21 -15.89
N LEU A 29 9.94 -1.41 -14.69
CA LEU A 29 9.46 -2.74 -14.27
C LEU A 29 8.27 -3.23 -15.11
N THR A 30 7.40 -2.33 -15.57
CA THR A 30 6.25 -2.70 -16.42
C THR A 30 6.64 -3.19 -17.81
N ALA A 31 7.88 -2.96 -18.25
CA ALA A 31 8.40 -3.56 -19.48
C ALA A 31 8.38 -5.09 -19.42
N ILE A 32 8.58 -5.69 -18.24
CA ILE A 32 8.57 -7.15 -18.05
C ILE A 32 7.21 -7.76 -18.44
N PRO A 33 6.08 -7.42 -17.76
CA PRO A 33 4.79 -7.97 -18.13
C PRO A 33 4.32 -7.51 -19.50
N HIS A 34 4.71 -6.32 -19.97
CA HIS A 34 4.41 -5.87 -21.33
C HIS A 34 5.04 -6.79 -22.38
N VAL A 35 6.34 -7.09 -22.30
CA VAL A 35 7.02 -7.95 -23.28
C VAL A 35 6.44 -9.36 -23.25
N LEU A 36 6.17 -9.89 -22.05
CA LEU A 36 5.52 -11.19 -21.88
C LEU A 36 4.08 -11.22 -22.43
N GLY A 37 3.42 -10.08 -22.57
CA GLY A 37 2.11 -9.96 -23.19
C GLY A 37 2.12 -10.15 -24.72
N MET A 38 3.29 -10.10 -25.37
CA MET A 38 3.49 -10.39 -26.80
C MET A 38 2.55 -9.61 -27.73
N GLY A 39 2.19 -8.36 -27.36
CA GLY A 39 1.26 -7.52 -28.12
C GLY A 39 -0.22 -7.93 -28.01
N ASN A 40 -0.55 -9.00 -27.28
CA ASN A 40 -1.92 -9.40 -27.02
C ASN A 40 -2.45 -8.69 -25.76
N PHE A 41 -3.59 -8.02 -25.88
CA PHE A 41 -4.19 -7.25 -24.77
C PHE A 41 -4.52 -8.11 -23.55
N LEU A 42 -5.23 -9.24 -23.73
CA LEU A 42 -5.61 -10.10 -22.62
C LEU A 42 -4.39 -10.74 -21.95
N ALA A 43 -3.44 -11.23 -22.74
CA ALA A 43 -2.20 -11.78 -22.22
C ALA A 43 -1.45 -10.72 -21.40
N THR A 44 -1.36 -9.48 -21.90
CA THR A 44 -0.76 -8.35 -21.17
C THR A 44 -1.48 -8.09 -19.84
N VAL A 45 -2.80 -8.06 -19.81
CA VAL A 45 -3.55 -7.89 -18.54
C VAL A 45 -3.20 -8.99 -17.54
N PHE A 46 -3.16 -10.26 -17.98
CA PHE A 46 -2.84 -11.38 -17.10
C PHE A 46 -1.37 -11.40 -16.66
N THR A 47 -0.42 -11.03 -17.52
CA THR A 47 1.00 -10.93 -17.13
C THR A 47 1.22 -9.81 -16.11
N PHE A 48 0.53 -8.68 -16.24
CA PHE A 48 0.54 -7.62 -15.23
C PHE A 48 -0.05 -8.10 -13.89
N LYS A 49 -1.19 -8.80 -13.91
CA LYS A 49 -1.78 -9.37 -12.67
C LYS A 49 -0.86 -10.39 -12.02
N MET A 50 -0.23 -11.26 -12.82
CA MET A 50 0.74 -12.24 -12.33
C MET A 50 1.96 -11.55 -11.72
N PHE A 51 2.46 -10.49 -12.37
CA PHE A 51 3.57 -9.69 -11.83
C PHE A 51 3.23 -9.09 -10.47
N ILE A 52 2.04 -8.49 -10.31
CA ILE A 52 1.57 -7.98 -9.02
C ILE A 52 1.42 -9.08 -7.98
N LEU A 53 0.88 -10.25 -8.35
CA LEU A 53 0.76 -11.41 -7.47
C LEU A 53 2.12 -11.86 -6.93
N LEU A 54 3.15 -11.94 -7.78
CA LEU A 54 4.50 -12.33 -7.35
C LEU A 54 5.08 -11.35 -6.32
N TRP A 55 4.90 -10.04 -6.52
CA TRP A 55 5.34 -9.03 -5.57
C TRP A 55 4.52 -9.03 -4.27
N TYR A 56 3.22 -9.32 -4.35
CA TYR A 56 2.38 -9.54 -3.19
C TYR A 56 2.86 -10.73 -2.35
N VAL A 57 3.16 -11.87 -3.00
CA VAL A 57 3.71 -13.06 -2.33
C VAL A 57 5.07 -12.74 -1.71
N LEU A 58 5.94 -12.02 -2.43
CA LEU A 58 7.22 -11.57 -1.89
C LEU A 58 7.02 -10.68 -0.65
N LEU A 59 6.11 -9.70 -0.68
CA LEU A 59 5.84 -8.85 0.47
C LEU A 59 5.34 -9.66 1.68
N CYS A 60 4.43 -10.61 1.46
CA CYS A 60 3.96 -11.52 2.50
C CYS A 60 5.11 -12.34 3.09
N PHE A 61 5.99 -12.88 2.24
CA PHE A 61 7.19 -13.61 2.66
C PHE A 61 8.14 -12.73 3.47
N LEU A 62 8.35 -11.48 3.07
CA LEU A 62 9.19 -10.53 3.80
C LEU A 62 8.59 -10.21 5.18
N ILE A 63 7.28 -9.99 5.29
CA ILE A 63 6.58 -9.75 6.56
C ILE A 63 6.70 -10.97 7.48
N TRP A 64 6.47 -12.17 6.94
CA TRP A 64 6.62 -13.43 7.68
C TRP A 64 8.03 -13.56 8.28
N ASN A 65 9.08 -13.34 7.48
CA ASN A 65 10.45 -13.45 7.98
C ASN A 65 10.82 -12.31 8.94
N ALA A 66 10.42 -11.06 8.63
CA ALA A 66 10.74 -9.89 9.44
C ALA A 66 10.09 -9.93 10.83
N SER A 67 8.91 -10.54 10.94
CA SER A 67 8.19 -10.74 12.20
C SER A 67 8.74 -11.89 13.06
N GLY A 68 9.75 -12.62 12.58
CA GLY A 68 10.25 -13.82 13.24
C GLY A 68 9.30 -15.01 13.07
N LYS A 69 8.70 -15.15 11.88
CA LYS A 69 7.79 -16.24 11.52
C LYS A 69 6.51 -16.25 12.37
N LYS A 70 5.92 -15.08 12.62
CA LYS A 70 4.66 -14.95 13.37
C LYS A 70 3.45 -15.05 12.44
N THR A 71 2.57 -16.01 12.72
CA THR A 71 1.40 -16.31 11.85
C THR A 71 0.42 -15.16 11.86
N PHE A 72 0.26 -14.52 13.01
CA PHE A 72 -0.56 -13.32 13.14
C PHE A 72 -0.09 -12.18 12.23
N ALA A 73 1.22 -11.90 12.15
CA ALA A 73 1.74 -10.83 11.30
C ALA A 73 1.45 -11.07 9.82
N LEU A 74 1.68 -12.31 9.37
CA LEU A 74 1.37 -12.72 8.00
C LEU A 74 -0.14 -12.65 7.74
N ALA A 75 -0.96 -13.25 8.59
CA ALA A 75 -2.42 -13.25 8.43
C ALA A 75 -3.00 -11.83 8.47
N PHE A 76 -2.47 -10.96 9.34
CA PHE A 76 -2.90 -9.57 9.47
C PHE A 76 -2.78 -8.78 8.18
N PHE A 77 -1.70 -9.02 7.42
CA PHE A 77 -1.50 -8.37 6.13
C PHE A 77 -2.14 -9.14 4.98
N ALA A 78 -1.84 -10.43 4.86
CA ALA A 78 -2.19 -11.26 3.70
C ALA A 78 -3.68 -11.63 3.64
N LEU A 79 -4.38 -11.69 4.77
CA LEU A 79 -5.82 -11.95 4.80
C LEU A 79 -6.65 -10.69 5.04
N ASN A 80 -6.01 -9.52 5.01
CA ASN A 80 -6.74 -8.26 5.04
C ASN A 80 -7.52 -8.11 3.72
N PRO A 81 -8.87 -7.99 3.77
CA PRO A 81 -9.69 -8.03 2.57
C PRO A 81 -9.42 -6.84 1.63
N LEU A 82 -9.00 -5.70 2.17
CA LEU A 82 -8.58 -4.56 1.36
C LEU A 82 -7.30 -4.89 0.59
N VAL A 83 -6.30 -5.48 1.27
CA VAL A 83 -5.03 -5.82 0.64
C VAL A 83 -5.25 -6.84 -0.48
N THR A 84 -6.03 -7.90 -0.23
CA THR A 84 -6.27 -8.95 -1.23
C THR A 84 -7.04 -8.44 -2.43
N LEU A 85 -8.12 -7.67 -2.24
CA LEU A 85 -8.91 -7.14 -3.36
C LEU A 85 -8.12 -6.10 -4.16
N SER A 86 -7.51 -5.12 -3.49
CA SER A 86 -6.75 -4.07 -4.18
C SER A 86 -5.54 -4.62 -4.94
N THR A 87 -4.98 -5.76 -4.54
CA THR A 87 -3.79 -6.31 -5.18
C THR A 87 -4.12 -7.38 -6.20
N LEU A 88 -4.93 -8.38 -5.82
CA LEU A 88 -5.17 -9.56 -6.65
C LEU A 88 -6.31 -9.35 -7.66
N VAL A 89 -7.31 -8.54 -7.31
CA VAL A 89 -8.44 -8.23 -8.20
C VAL A 89 -8.11 -7.01 -9.05
N ASP A 90 -7.79 -5.89 -8.39
CA ASP A 90 -7.59 -4.60 -9.06
C ASP A 90 -6.20 -4.48 -9.70
N GLY A 91 -5.19 -5.18 -9.19
CA GLY A 91 -3.82 -5.14 -9.74
C GLY A 91 -3.02 -3.91 -9.33
N HIS A 92 -3.28 -3.32 -8.15
CA HIS A 92 -2.53 -2.15 -7.70
C HIS A 92 -1.06 -2.46 -7.38
N ASN A 93 -0.17 -1.59 -7.85
CA ASN A 93 1.27 -1.71 -7.72
C ASN A 93 1.84 -1.30 -6.35
N ASP A 94 1.00 -0.94 -5.39
CA ASP A 94 1.43 -0.52 -4.05
C ASP A 94 2.22 -1.62 -3.33
N VAL A 95 1.93 -2.90 -3.59
CA VAL A 95 2.72 -4.01 -3.03
C VAL A 95 4.14 -4.06 -3.57
N VAL A 96 4.38 -3.65 -4.82
CA VAL A 96 5.72 -3.57 -5.41
C VAL A 96 6.54 -2.49 -4.70
N MET A 97 5.94 -1.31 -4.54
CA MET A 97 6.53 -0.20 -3.80
C MET A 97 6.87 -0.61 -2.37
N MET A 98 5.92 -1.25 -1.67
CA MET A 98 6.08 -1.63 -0.27
C MET A 98 7.02 -2.83 -0.06
N ALA A 99 7.11 -3.77 -1.00
CA ALA A 99 8.12 -4.82 -0.98
C ALA A 99 9.53 -4.26 -1.08
N LEU A 100 9.78 -3.31 -1.99
CA LEU A 100 11.07 -2.62 -2.10
C LEU A 100 11.38 -1.82 -0.82
N ALA A 101 10.40 -1.09 -0.28
CA ALA A 101 10.55 -0.34 0.97
C ALA A 101 10.87 -1.26 2.16
N LEU A 102 10.15 -2.37 2.35
CA LEU A 102 10.43 -3.30 3.44
C LEU A 102 11.79 -3.97 3.25
N THR A 103 12.14 -4.37 2.02
CA THR A 103 13.46 -4.95 1.71
C THR A 103 14.57 -3.97 2.04
N SER A 104 14.41 -2.68 1.73
CA SER A 104 15.35 -1.63 2.13
C SER A 104 15.63 -1.67 3.65
N PHE A 105 14.59 -1.68 4.47
CA PHE A 105 14.73 -1.74 5.94
C PHE A 105 15.39 -3.05 6.41
N LEU A 106 15.15 -4.17 5.73
CA LEU A 106 15.81 -5.45 6.04
C LEU A 106 17.32 -5.43 5.73
N TYR A 107 17.74 -4.76 4.65
CA TYR A 107 19.16 -4.56 4.36
C TYR A 107 19.81 -3.57 5.34
N LEU A 108 19.10 -2.50 5.72
CA LEU A 108 19.53 -1.58 6.79
C LEU A 108 19.72 -2.33 8.13
N LYS A 109 18.84 -3.30 8.44
CA LYS A 109 18.97 -4.19 9.60
C LYS A 109 20.23 -5.04 9.59
N ARG A 110 20.68 -5.45 8.40
CA ARG A 110 21.92 -6.19 8.18
C ARG A 110 23.16 -5.30 8.02
N ARG A 111 23.06 -4.00 8.32
CA ARG A 111 24.13 -2.99 8.13
C ARG A 111 24.59 -2.82 6.67
N GLN A 112 23.81 -3.27 5.70
CA GLN A 112 24.07 -3.11 4.27
C GLN A 112 23.43 -1.82 3.76
N PHE A 113 23.98 -0.68 4.18
CA PHE A 113 23.37 0.64 4.02
C PHE A 113 23.16 1.08 2.57
N ILE A 114 24.16 0.87 1.72
CA ILE A 114 24.10 1.28 0.31
C ILE A 114 22.96 0.56 -0.41
N VAL A 115 22.87 -0.76 -0.24
CA VAL A 115 21.80 -1.57 -0.84
C VAL A 115 20.43 -1.15 -0.29
N GLY A 116 20.33 -0.91 1.02
CA GLY A 116 19.12 -0.39 1.65
C GLY A 116 18.67 0.95 1.03
N LEU A 117 19.59 1.89 0.83
CA LEU A 117 19.28 3.20 0.26
C LEU A 117 18.86 3.10 -1.21
N ILE A 118 19.57 2.30 -2.02
CA ILE A 118 19.21 2.06 -3.42
C ILE A 118 17.78 1.50 -3.53
N LEU A 119 17.41 0.54 -2.68
CA LEU A 119 16.07 -0.03 -2.66
C LEU A 119 14.99 0.96 -2.20
N LEU A 120 15.31 1.85 -1.26
CA LEU A 120 14.37 2.91 -0.86
C LEU A 120 14.16 3.92 -1.98
N ILE A 121 15.23 4.34 -2.66
CA ILE A 121 15.17 5.22 -3.83
C ILE A 121 14.34 4.56 -4.93
N ALA A 122 14.56 3.26 -5.19
CA ALA A 122 13.77 2.51 -6.15
C ALA A 122 12.28 2.50 -5.77
N SER A 123 11.96 2.31 -4.49
CA SER A 123 10.58 2.39 -3.98
C SER A 123 9.95 3.78 -4.21
N ILE A 124 10.68 4.86 -3.90
CA ILE A 124 10.23 6.24 -4.11
C ILE A 124 9.93 6.49 -5.60
N PHE A 125 10.73 5.92 -6.49
CA PHE A 125 10.52 5.99 -7.94
C PHE A 125 9.53 4.95 -8.50
N ILE A 126 8.92 4.10 -7.68
CA ILE A 126 7.65 3.45 -8.04
C ILE A 126 6.52 4.47 -7.86
N LYS A 127 6.43 5.00 -6.64
CA LYS A 127 5.46 6.02 -6.20
C LYS A 127 6.11 6.83 -5.07
N GLY A 128 6.01 8.15 -5.14
CA GLY A 128 6.71 9.05 -4.22
C GLY A 128 6.30 8.94 -2.74
N ALA A 129 5.26 8.18 -2.39
CA ALA A 129 4.74 8.08 -1.02
C ALA A 129 5.79 7.60 0.00
N THR A 130 6.70 6.70 -0.39
CA THR A 130 7.73 6.16 0.52
C THR A 130 8.85 7.16 0.84
N VAL A 131 8.84 8.36 0.27
CA VAL A 131 9.75 9.45 0.70
C VAL A 131 9.56 9.79 2.17
N PHE A 132 8.36 9.60 2.71
CA PHE A 132 8.05 9.77 4.15
C PHE A 132 8.81 8.79 5.06
N LEU A 133 9.41 7.72 4.51
CA LEU A 133 10.28 6.81 5.27
C LEU A 133 11.71 7.33 5.42
N VAL A 134 12.14 8.31 4.62
CA VAL A 134 13.51 8.85 4.64
C VAL A 134 13.89 9.40 6.02
N PRO A 135 13.04 10.21 6.71
CA PRO A 135 13.35 10.65 8.07
C PRO A 135 13.57 9.51 9.06
N ILE A 136 12.87 8.38 8.91
CA ILE A 136 13.03 7.21 9.78
C ILE A 136 14.37 6.52 9.52
N VAL A 137 14.79 6.42 8.26
CA VAL A 137 16.11 5.90 7.89
C VAL A 137 17.21 6.79 8.46
N ILE A 138 17.12 8.11 8.26
CA ILE A 138 18.08 9.08 8.80
C ILE A 138 18.16 8.97 10.32
N TRP A 139 17.02 8.95 11.00
CA TRP A 139 16.96 8.83 12.45
C TRP A 139 17.61 7.53 12.94
N ARG A 140 17.39 6.42 12.24
CA ARG A 140 18.03 5.12 12.52
C ARG A 140 19.55 5.14 12.32
N LEU A 141 20.06 5.90 11.35
CA LEU A 141 21.51 6.05 11.14
C LEU A 141 22.18 6.74 12.34
N PHE A 142 21.54 7.77 12.90
CA PHE A 142 22.04 8.48 14.08
C PHE A 142 21.82 7.72 15.40
N HIS A 143 20.90 6.75 15.42
CA HIS A 143 20.53 5.98 16.62
C HIS A 143 20.64 4.46 16.35
N PRO A 144 21.85 3.91 16.14
CA PRO A 144 22.10 2.52 15.78
C PRO A 144 21.74 1.51 16.89
N GLU A 145 21.49 1.95 18.11
CA GLU A 145 21.01 1.20 19.28
C GLU A 145 19.49 1.02 19.32
N MET A 146 18.74 1.80 18.53
CA MET A 146 17.28 1.74 18.50
C MET A 146 16.73 0.36 18.16
N SER A 147 15.71 -0.07 18.90
CA SER A 147 15.01 -1.32 18.63
C SER A 147 14.23 -1.27 17.32
N TRP A 148 14.21 -2.39 16.59
CA TRP A 148 13.44 -2.50 15.35
C TRP A 148 11.93 -2.35 15.54
N GLN A 149 11.41 -2.68 16.73
CA GLN A 149 10.00 -2.41 17.07
C GLN A 149 9.67 -0.91 17.04
N ARG A 150 10.59 -0.05 17.51
CA ARG A 150 10.43 1.40 17.43
C ARG A 150 10.52 1.89 15.97
N VAL A 151 11.41 1.31 15.18
CA VAL A 151 11.52 1.61 13.74
C VAL A 151 10.23 1.26 13.00
N TRP A 152 9.66 0.06 13.22
CA TRP A 152 8.39 -0.36 12.61
C TRP A 152 7.22 0.53 13.01
N TYR A 153 7.16 0.92 14.28
CA TYR A 153 6.15 1.86 14.76
C TYR A 153 6.21 3.19 14.01
N TRP A 154 7.37 3.84 13.96
CA TRP A 154 7.49 5.13 13.31
C TRP A 154 7.41 5.07 11.78
N ALA A 155 7.85 3.97 11.16
CA ALA A 155 7.61 3.71 9.74
C ALA A 155 6.10 3.58 9.44
N SER A 156 5.36 2.86 10.29
CA SER A 156 3.89 2.78 10.17
C SER A 156 3.23 4.15 10.34
N VAL A 157 3.63 4.93 11.35
CA VAL A 157 3.14 6.31 11.57
C VAL A 157 3.43 7.20 10.36
N ALA A 158 4.63 7.14 9.78
CA ALA A 158 4.98 7.91 8.58
C ALA A 158 4.10 7.53 7.39
N MET A 159 3.80 6.24 7.20
CA MET A 159 2.89 5.79 6.14
C MET A 159 1.42 6.13 6.42
N TYR A 160 0.99 6.17 7.68
CA TYR A 160 -0.32 6.73 8.05
C TYR A 160 -0.41 8.21 7.71
N ALA A 161 0.64 8.98 8.05
CA ALA A 161 0.69 10.40 7.73
C ALA A 161 0.57 10.61 6.21
N MET A 162 1.36 9.88 5.41
CA MET A 162 1.27 9.97 3.95
C MET A 162 -0.10 9.52 3.42
N PHE A 163 -0.72 8.48 4.00
CA PHE A 163 -2.08 8.06 3.65
C PHE A 163 -3.10 9.18 3.91
N PHE A 164 -3.07 9.84 5.07
CA PHE A 164 -3.99 10.94 5.39
C PHE A 164 -3.69 12.22 4.61
N LEU A 165 -2.47 12.42 4.13
CA LEU A 165 -2.08 13.53 3.25
C LEU A 165 -2.38 13.27 1.77
N SER A 166 -2.61 12.02 1.36
CA SER A 166 -2.95 11.66 -0.03
C SER A 166 -4.12 12.46 -0.67
N PRO A 167 -5.19 12.85 0.05
CA PRO A 167 -6.25 13.68 -0.54
C PRO A 167 -5.82 15.12 -0.90
N LEU A 168 -4.65 15.59 -0.46
CA LEU A 168 -4.11 16.87 -0.95
C LEU A 168 -3.83 16.85 -2.46
N ARG A 169 -3.70 15.65 -3.03
CA ARG A 169 -3.45 15.45 -4.45
C ARG A 169 -4.72 15.16 -5.25
N GLU A 170 -5.54 14.22 -4.78
CA GLU A 170 -6.80 13.85 -5.45
C GLU A 170 -7.86 13.45 -4.40
N GLU A 171 -7.79 12.22 -3.87
CA GLU A 171 -8.63 11.74 -2.78
C GLU A 171 -7.92 10.62 -1.99
N ILE A 172 -8.50 10.22 -0.86
CA ILE A 172 -8.08 9.01 -0.16
C ILE A 172 -8.51 7.80 -0.98
N TYR A 173 -7.57 7.09 -1.59
CA TYR A 173 -7.86 5.81 -2.24
C TYR A 173 -7.66 4.63 -1.29
N ALA A 174 -8.47 3.57 -1.45
CA ALA A 174 -8.42 2.40 -0.57
C ALA A 174 -7.05 1.70 -0.59
N TRP A 175 -6.48 1.48 -1.78
CA TRP A 175 -5.21 0.78 -1.95
C TRP A 175 -4.01 1.49 -1.30
N TYR A 176 -4.07 2.80 -1.04
CA TYR A 176 -3.03 3.50 -0.29
C TYR A 176 -2.91 3.02 1.17
N PHE A 177 -3.93 2.34 1.68
CA PHE A 177 -3.89 1.78 3.03
C PHE A 177 -2.97 0.57 3.19
N ILE A 178 -2.48 0.00 2.08
CA ILE A 178 -1.43 -1.03 2.08
C ILE A 178 -0.14 -0.49 2.72
N TRP A 179 0.14 0.81 2.57
CA TRP A 179 1.38 1.43 3.04
C TRP A 179 1.54 1.33 4.57
N PRO A 180 0.61 1.84 5.40
CA PRO A 180 0.72 1.69 6.85
C PRO A 180 0.58 0.24 7.33
N LEU A 181 -0.26 -0.58 6.67
CA LEU A 181 -0.48 -1.98 7.05
C LEU A 181 0.80 -2.82 6.96
N THR A 182 1.66 -2.54 5.99
CA THR A 182 2.93 -3.26 5.78
C THR A 182 3.81 -3.24 7.04
N PHE A 183 4.01 -2.07 7.63
CA PHE A 183 4.84 -1.92 8.84
C PHE A 183 4.07 -2.24 10.11
N LEU A 184 2.77 -1.95 10.16
CA LEU A 184 1.91 -2.27 11.30
C LEU A 184 1.85 -3.79 11.57
N ALA A 185 1.92 -4.62 10.53
CA ALA A 185 2.00 -6.07 10.63
C ALA A 185 3.21 -6.55 11.47
N LEU A 186 4.27 -5.74 11.57
CA LEU A 186 5.51 -6.07 12.28
C LEU A 186 5.54 -5.60 13.74
N ILE A 187 4.51 -4.88 14.20
CA ILE A 187 4.41 -4.33 15.55
C ILE A 187 3.75 -5.35 16.48
N GLU A 188 4.43 -5.72 17.56
CA GLU A 188 4.02 -6.85 18.41
C GLU A 188 2.90 -6.56 19.41
N LYS A 189 2.71 -5.30 19.83
CA LYS A 189 1.89 -4.97 21.01
C LYS A 189 0.76 -3.95 20.76
N SER A 190 0.38 -3.70 19.51
CA SER A 190 -0.59 -2.63 19.20
C SER A 190 -1.96 -3.15 18.77
N THR A 191 -2.66 -3.82 19.69
CA THR A 191 -3.99 -4.40 19.44
C THR A 191 -5.03 -3.34 19.03
N ILE A 192 -4.99 -2.16 19.66
CA ILE A 192 -5.93 -1.07 19.34
C ILE A 192 -5.66 -0.50 17.93
N LEU A 193 -4.39 -0.26 17.56
CA LEU A 193 -4.07 0.24 16.22
C LEU A 193 -4.44 -0.80 15.17
N GLN A 194 -4.09 -2.07 15.37
CA GLN A 194 -4.46 -3.16 14.46
C GLN A 194 -5.98 -3.29 14.28
N ALA A 195 -6.74 -3.18 15.37
CA ALA A 195 -8.21 -3.17 15.32
C ALA A 195 -8.75 -1.95 14.55
N ALA A 196 -8.22 -0.75 14.82
CA ALA A 196 -8.58 0.46 14.09
C ALA A 196 -8.29 0.31 12.59
N SER A 197 -7.14 -0.27 12.23
CA SER A 197 -6.76 -0.53 10.84
C SER A 197 -7.67 -1.51 10.13
N TYR A 198 -8.11 -2.57 10.81
CA TYR A 198 -9.13 -3.46 10.22
C TYR A 198 -10.45 -2.73 9.99
N GLY A 199 -10.86 -1.87 10.92
CA GLY A 199 -12.02 -0.99 10.74
C GLY A 199 -11.83 -0.10 9.51
N PHE A 200 -10.67 0.53 9.34
CA PHE A 200 -10.34 1.31 8.14
C PHE A 200 -10.38 0.46 6.87
N SER A 201 -9.76 -0.72 6.86
CA SER A 201 -9.78 -1.62 5.70
C SER A 201 -11.20 -1.94 5.26
N PHE A 202 -12.08 -2.28 6.20
CA PHE A 202 -13.48 -2.56 5.91
C PHE A 202 -14.21 -1.31 5.40
N GLY A 203 -14.05 -0.18 6.06
CA GLY A 203 -14.70 1.08 5.67
C GLY A 203 -14.27 1.59 4.29
N LEU A 204 -12.98 1.48 3.98
CA LEU A 204 -12.40 1.89 2.70
C LEU A 204 -12.94 1.05 1.53
N MET A 205 -13.15 -0.26 1.73
CA MET A 205 -13.78 -1.12 0.72
C MET A 205 -15.22 -0.72 0.40
N LEU A 206 -15.95 -0.19 1.38
CA LEU A 206 -17.35 0.21 1.21
C LEU A 206 -17.52 1.58 0.53
N ARG A 207 -16.44 2.29 0.19
CA ARG A 207 -16.51 3.63 -0.43
C ARG A 207 -17.18 3.67 -1.79
N ILE A 208 -17.30 2.55 -2.49
CA ILE A 208 -18.01 2.46 -3.77
C ILE A 208 -19.53 2.32 -3.59
N VAL A 209 -19.99 1.81 -2.45
CA VAL A 209 -21.41 1.52 -2.18
C VAL A 209 -22.30 2.77 -2.33
N PRO A 210 -21.92 3.96 -1.82
CA PRO A 210 -22.73 5.16 -2.00
C PRO A 210 -22.95 5.54 -3.47
N PHE A 211 -21.97 5.28 -4.34
CA PHE A 211 -22.11 5.50 -5.78
C PHE A 211 -23.09 4.51 -6.41
N PHE A 212 -23.07 3.24 -6.01
CA PHE A 212 -24.04 2.26 -6.52
C PHE A 212 -25.49 2.63 -6.19
N TYR A 213 -25.72 3.25 -5.03
CA TYR A 213 -27.04 3.73 -4.63
C TYR A 213 -27.45 5.02 -5.35
N THR A 214 -26.59 6.04 -5.30
CA THR A 214 -26.92 7.39 -5.81
C THR A 214 -26.71 7.57 -7.31
N ARG A 215 -25.93 6.67 -7.94
CA ARG A 215 -25.45 6.78 -9.33
C ARG A 215 -24.72 8.09 -9.65
N SER A 216 -24.27 8.82 -8.63
CA SER A 216 -23.59 10.11 -8.78
C SER A 216 -22.43 10.24 -7.80
N TRP A 217 -21.36 10.91 -8.23
CA TRP A 217 -20.24 11.30 -7.36
C TRP A 217 -20.51 12.62 -6.61
N SER A 218 -21.59 13.32 -6.93
CA SER A 218 -22.00 14.59 -6.30
C SER A 218 -23.09 14.39 -5.22
N GLY A 219 -23.57 15.48 -4.63
CA GLY A 219 -24.64 15.46 -3.65
C GLY A 219 -24.21 14.80 -2.33
N MET A 220 -24.98 13.80 -1.87
CA MET A 220 -24.71 13.12 -0.59
C MET A 220 -23.56 12.11 -0.65
N THR A 221 -23.14 11.66 -1.85
CA THR A 221 -22.12 10.61 -2.02
C THR A 221 -20.81 10.92 -1.31
N PRO A 222 -20.21 12.12 -1.41
CA PRO A 222 -18.97 12.45 -0.70
C PRO A 222 -19.12 12.39 0.82
N LEU A 223 -20.28 12.78 1.35
CA LEU A 223 -20.57 12.71 2.79
C LEU A 223 -20.63 11.25 3.25
N VAL A 224 -21.42 10.42 2.56
CA VAL A 224 -21.55 8.99 2.91
C VAL A 224 -20.21 8.27 2.74
N LYS A 225 -19.40 8.59 1.71
CA LYS A 225 -18.02 8.08 1.55
C LYS A 225 -17.16 8.37 2.79
N LYS A 226 -17.24 9.57 3.36
CA LYS A 226 -16.51 9.92 4.60
C LYS A 226 -17.05 9.12 5.79
N ILE A 227 -18.37 9.01 5.93
CA ILE A 227 -19.00 8.23 7.02
C ILE A 227 -18.52 6.77 6.98
N VAL A 228 -18.63 6.10 5.84
CA VAL A 228 -18.20 4.68 5.73
C VAL A 228 -16.70 4.51 5.89
N THR A 229 -15.88 5.54 5.60
CA THR A 229 -14.44 5.49 5.82
C THR A 229 -14.06 5.59 7.30
N PHE A 230 -14.71 6.46 8.07
CA PHE A 230 -14.27 6.83 9.42
C PHE A 230 -15.11 6.23 10.56
N VAL A 231 -16.37 5.85 10.32
CA VAL A 231 -17.19 5.20 11.38
C VAL A 231 -16.67 3.81 11.76
N PRO A 232 -16.36 2.90 10.82
CA PRO A 232 -15.85 1.57 11.17
C PRO A 232 -14.58 1.56 12.04
N PRO A 233 -13.51 2.35 11.76
CA PRO A 233 -12.35 2.40 12.65
C PRO A 233 -12.69 2.96 14.03
N ILE A 234 -13.57 3.97 14.15
CA ILE A 234 -14.02 4.50 15.45
C ILE A 234 -14.71 3.41 16.28
N ILE A 235 -15.66 2.68 15.69
CA ILE A 235 -16.36 1.60 16.38
C ILE A 235 -15.37 0.52 16.83
N SER A 236 -14.46 0.10 15.94
CA SER A 236 -13.44 -0.90 16.25
C SER A 236 -12.55 -0.46 17.42
N THR A 237 -12.08 0.79 17.42
CA THR A 237 -11.28 1.34 18.52
C THR A 237 -12.06 1.39 19.84
N LEU A 238 -13.34 1.77 19.82
CA LEU A 238 -14.17 1.83 21.03
C LEU A 238 -14.41 0.46 21.65
N ILE A 239 -14.60 -0.59 20.82
CA ILE A 239 -14.78 -1.96 21.29
C ILE A 239 -13.48 -2.47 21.92
N TYR A 240 -12.36 -2.40 21.19
CA TYR A 240 -11.07 -2.95 21.66
C TYR A 240 -10.40 -2.12 22.75
N GLY A 241 -10.66 -0.81 22.80
CA GLY A 241 -10.16 0.08 23.85
C GLY A 241 -10.82 -0.15 25.21
N LYS A 242 -12.04 -0.71 25.25
CA LYS A 242 -12.69 -1.14 26.50
C LYS A 242 -12.14 -2.46 27.02
N THR A 243 -11.75 -3.37 26.12
CA THR A 243 -11.24 -4.70 26.46
C THR A 243 -9.80 -4.65 26.99
N THR A 244 -8.97 -3.74 26.49
CA THR A 244 -7.56 -3.59 26.94
C THR A 244 -7.40 -2.89 28.29
N ARG A 245 -8.45 -2.29 28.84
CA ARG A 245 -8.46 -1.66 30.17
C ARG A 245 -8.97 -2.61 31.29
N ARG A 246 -9.38 -3.82 30.94
CA ARG A 246 -9.71 -4.91 31.88
C ARG A 246 -8.55 -5.88 31.94
#